data_AF-A0A9D8LX18-F1
#
_entry.id   AF-A0A9D8LX18-F1
#
_cell.length_a   1.000
_cell.length_b   1.000
_cell.length_c   1.000
_cell.angle_alpha   90.00
_cell.angle_beta   90.00
_cell.angle_gamma   90.00
#
_symmetry.space_group_name_H-M   'P 1'
#
loop_
_entity.id
_entity.type
_entity.pdbx_description
1 polymer ?
#
loop_
_entity_poly.entity_id
_entity_poly.type
_entity_poly.pdbx_seq_one_letter_code
_entity_poly.pdbx_strand_id
1 'polypeptide(L)'
;MTTGRTYAAIVRENVFTFVNNVLFLLGLALVVVGRPLDALTSVGVILANVVISVAQEVRAKRTLDRIALVTRPLATVVRDGAARQIAPEELVRGDRLRASPGDQIVLDGRVLEGSMQVDESLLTGESDLVTKRSGDEVFSGSFCVTGTADYEVERVGGESLATRMTAGARGF
;
A
#
# COMPACT_ATOMS: atom_id res chain seq x y z
N MET A 1 10.89 7.48 15.15
CA MET A 1 11.02 8.91 14.82
C MET A 1 9.92 9.26 13.83
N THR A 2 9.12 10.26 14.16
CA THR A 2 7.89 10.68 13.45
C THR A 2 8.19 11.12 12.01
N THR A 3 7.79 10.29 11.04
CA THR A 3 7.87 10.60 9.60
C THR A 3 6.79 11.60 9.19
N GLY A 4 6.83 12.80 9.78
CA GLY A 4 6.14 13.96 9.25
C GLY A 4 6.95 14.50 8.08
N ARG A 5 6.80 13.94 6.88
CA ARG A 5 7.22 14.65 5.67
C ARG A 5 6.36 15.90 5.58
N THR A 6 6.87 17.00 6.13
CA THR A 6 6.22 18.31 6.15
C THR A 6 5.79 18.68 4.73
N TYR A 7 4.57 19.18 4.56
CA TYR A 7 4.02 19.64 3.26
C TYR A 7 5.01 20.53 2.48
N ALA A 8 5.86 21.29 3.17
CA ALA A 8 6.94 22.09 2.60
C ALA A 8 7.98 21.28 1.79
N ALA A 9 8.26 20.02 2.16
CA ALA A 9 9.19 19.16 1.44
C ALA A 9 8.63 18.71 0.08
N ILE A 10 7.32 18.39 0.04
CA ILE A 10 6.62 18.01 -1.19
C ILE A 10 6.53 19.20 -2.16
N VAL A 11 6.27 20.39 -1.62
CA VAL A 11 6.25 21.62 -2.43
C VAL A 11 7.65 21.92 -2.96
N ARG A 12 8.70 21.78 -2.14
CA ARG A 12 10.09 22.02 -2.59
C ARG A 12 10.53 21.04 -3.67
N GLU A 13 10.24 19.75 -3.53
CA GLU A 13 10.59 18.75 -4.55
C GLU A 13 9.88 19.02 -5.88
N ASN A 14 8.62 19.44 -5.86
CA ASN A 14 7.88 19.79 -7.07
C ASN A 14 8.35 21.09 -7.74
N VAL A 15 8.71 22.09 -6.92
CA VAL A 15 9.20 23.38 -7.42
C VAL A 15 10.60 23.25 -8.04
N PHE A 16 11.44 22.32 -7.59
CA PHE A 16 12.80 22.11 -8.12
C PHE A 16 12.92 20.92 -9.06
N THR A 17 11.91 20.69 -9.90
CA THR A 17 12.03 19.71 -10.98
C THR A 17 12.92 20.25 -12.11
N PHE A 18 13.57 19.34 -12.85
CA PHE A 18 14.46 19.68 -13.98
C PHE A 18 13.79 20.65 -14.97
N VAL A 19 12.51 20.41 -15.28
CA VAL A 19 11.70 21.25 -16.17
C VAL A 19 11.48 22.66 -15.57
N ASN A 20 11.15 22.76 -14.28
CA ASN A 20 10.87 24.04 -13.64
C ASN A 20 12.15 24.89 -13.49
N ASN A 21 13.30 24.26 -13.25
CA ASN A 21 14.61 24.94 -13.24
C ASN A 21 14.97 25.53 -14.61
N VAL A 22 14.69 24.82 -15.70
CA VAL A 22 14.90 25.33 -17.08
C VAL A 22 14.02 26.55 -17.35
N LEU A 23 12.77 26.54 -16.86
CA LEU A 23 11.84 27.65 -17.01
C LEU A 23 12.22 28.87 -16.15
N PHE A 24 12.71 28.66 -14.94
CA PHE A 24 13.27 29.74 -14.11
C PHE A 24 14.48 30.41 -14.77
N LEU A 25 15.38 29.63 -15.35
CA LEU A 25 16.53 30.13 -16.11
C LEU A 25 16.09 30.98 -17.32
N LEU A 26 15.08 30.52 -18.06
CA LEU A 26 14.53 31.25 -19.20
C LEU A 26 13.84 32.56 -18.76
N GLY A 27 13.05 32.52 -17.69
CA GLY A 27 12.40 33.70 -17.12
C GLY A 27 13.42 34.74 -16.63
N LEU A 28 14.49 34.31 -15.97
CA LEU A 28 15.57 35.19 -15.53
C LEU A 28 16.29 35.85 -16.72
N ALA A 29 16.58 35.09 -17.78
CA ALA A 29 17.19 35.62 -18.99
C ALA A 29 16.33 36.72 -19.65
N LEU A 30 15.00 36.57 -19.63
CA LEU A 30 14.07 37.55 -20.20
C LEU A 30 13.92 38.82 -19.35
N VAL A 31 14.03 38.72 -18.03
CA VAL A 31 14.10 39.88 -17.13
C VAL A 31 15.37 40.70 -17.37
N VAL A 32 16.51 40.03 -17.58
CA VAL A 32 17.79 40.70 -17.90
C VAL A 32 17.73 41.46 -19.23
N VAL A 33 16.92 41.00 -20.19
CA VAL A 33 16.70 41.66 -21.49
C VAL A 33 15.79 42.90 -21.38
N GLY A 34 15.17 43.16 -20.23
CA GLY A 34 14.47 44.42 -19.94
C GLY A 34 13.09 44.57 -20.60
N ARG A 35 12.44 43.45 -20.96
CA ARG A 35 11.10 43.46 -21.57
C ARG A 35 10.01 43.00 -20.58
N PRO A 36 9.32 43.94 -19.90
CA PRO A 36 8.36 43.60 -18.85
C PRO A 36 7.11 42.87 -19.36
N LEU A 37 6.72 43.11 -20.62
CA LEU A 37 5.65 42.35 -21.28
C LEU A 37 6.05 40.89 -21.56
N ASP A 38 7.32 40.65 -21.90
CA ASP A 38 7.84 39.30 -22.13
C ASP A 38 8.09 38.56 -20.80
N ALA A 39 8.35 39.30 -19.71
CA ALA A 39 8.36 38.74 -18.36
C ALA A 39 6.95 38.27 -17.94
N LEU A 40 5.89 39.01 -18.30
CA LEU A 40 4.50 38.62 -18.01
C LEU A 40 4.10 37.34 -18.77
N THR A 41 4.45 37.24 -20.06
CA THR A 41 4.20 36.01 -20.84
C THR A 41 5.01 34.83 -20.30
N SER A 42 6.25 35.06 -19.87
CA SER A 42 7.10 34.03 -19.25
C SER A 42 6.54 33.52 -17.92
N VAL A 43 6.06 34.42 -17.05
CA VAL A 43 5.37 34.04 -15.81
C VAL A 43 4.11 33.22 -16.13
N GLY A 44 3.37 33.58 -17.18
CA GLY A 44 2.24 32.79 -17.67
C GLY A 44 2.63 31.38 -18.12
N VAL A 45 3.73 31.23 -18.87
CA VAL A 45 4.24 29.93 -19.33
C VAL A 45 4.77 29.07 -18.17
N ILE A 46 5.44 29.70 -17.19
CA ILE A 46 5.88 29.04 -15.95
C ILE A 46 4.66 28.53 -15.18
N LEU A 47 3.65 29.39 -14.99
CA LEU A 47 2.43 29.02 -14.28
C LEU A 47 1.69 27.89 -14.99
N ALA A 48 1.59 27.93 -16.32
CA ALA A 48 1.01 26.87 -17.12
C ALA A 48 1.78 25.55 -16.97
N ASN A 49 3.11 25.59 -16.99
CA ASN A 49 3.93 24.40 -16.77
C ASN A 49 3.74 23.81 -15.36
N VAL A 50 3.76 24.64 -14.33
CA VAL A 50 3.50 24.20 -12.94
C VAL A 50 2.13 23.52 -12.83
N VAL A 51 1.10 24.10 -13.44
CA VAL A 51 -0.25 23.52 -13.46
C VAL A 51 -0.26 22.16 -14.17
N ILE A 52 0.40 22.05 -15.33
CA ILE A 52 0.50 20.79 -16.08
C ILE A 52 1.25 19.73 -15.26
N SER A 53 2.39 20.09 -14.65
CA SER A 53 3.20 19.18 -13.83
C SER A 53 2.44 18.67 -12.61
N VAL A 54 1.77 19.57 -11.86
CA VAL A 54 0.93 19.18 -10.71
C VAL A 54 -0.23 18.30 -11.16
N ALA A 55 -0.87 18.60 -12.29
CA ALA A 55 -1.94 17.77 -12.82
C ALA A 55 -1.47 16.36 -13.21
N GLN A 56 -0.27 16.23 -13.78
CA GLN A 56 0.35 14.95 -14.12
C GLN A 56 0.67 14.13 -12.87
N GLU A 57 1.26 14.76 -11.86
CA GLU A 57 1.60 14.10 -10.60
C GLU A 57 0.35 13.65 -9.84
N VAL A 58 -0.70 14.50 -9.79
CA VAL A 58 -1.99 14.13 -9.19
C VAL A 58 -2.66 12.97 -9.94
N ARG A 59 -2.57 12.94 -11.27
CA ARG A 59 -3.08 11.80 -12.07
C ARG A 59 -2.29 10.52 -11.80
N ALA A 60 -0.97 10.59 -11.77
CA ALA A 60 -0.11 9.44 -11.46
C ALA A 60 -0.41 8.89 -10.06
N LYS A 61 -0.54 9.77 -9.07
CA LYS A 61 -0.89 9.41 -7.70
C LYS A 61 -2.28 8.79 -7.59
N ARG A 62 -3.29 9.33 -8.29
CA ARG A 62 -4.65 8.74 -8.33
C ARG A 62 -4.67 7.35 -8.98
N THR A 63 -3.84 7.11 -9.99
CA THR A 63 -3.71 5.77 -10.60
C THR A 63 -3.09 4.79 -9.60
N LEU A 64 -2.04 5.20 -8.88
CA LEU A 64 -1.42 4.38 -7.84
C LEU A 64 -2.36 4.14 -6.64
N ASP A 65 -3.10 5.16 -6.19
CA ASP A 65 -4.07 5.05 -5.10
C ASP A 65 -5.26 4.15 -5.48
N ARG A 66 -5.70 4.18 -6.75
CA ARG A 66 -6.72 3.23 -7.26
C ARG A 66 -6.22 1.80 -7.29
N ILE A 67 -4.93 1.58 -7.56
CA ILE A 67 -4.33 0.24 -7.48
C ILE A 67 -4.22 -0.20 -6.01
N ALA A 68 -3.89 0.71 -5.10
CA ALA A 68 -3.79 0.40 -3.66
C ALA A 68 -5.14 0.10 -2.99
N LEU A 69 -6.24 0.67 -3.49
CA LEU A 69 -7.60 0.45 -2.95
C LEU A 69 -8.31 -0.78 -3.51
N VAL A 70 -7.88 -1.31 -4.66
CA VAL A 70 -8.50 -2.50 -5.29
C VAL A 70 -7.95 -3.82 -4.74
N THR A 71 -6.88 -3.79 -3.93
CA THR A 71 -6.24 -4.99 -3.38
C THR A 71 -6.20 -4.99 -1.85
N ARG A 72 -7.30 -4.62 -1.18
CA ARG A 72 -7.49 -5.08 0.21
C ARG A 72 -8.28 -6.39 0.14
N PRO A 73 -7.65 -7.55 0.34
CA PRO A 73 -8.40 -8.80 0.41
C PRO A 73 -9.38 -8.67 1.57
N LEU A 74 -10.68 -8.71 1.25
CA LEU A 74 -11.73 -8.78 2.26
C LEU A 74 -11.60 -10.13 2.96
N ALA A 75 -11.65 -10.12 4.30
CA ALA A 75 -11.59 -11.35 5.07
C ALA A 75 -13.00 -11.91 5.23
N THR A 76 -13.17 -13.22 5.01
CA THR A 76 -14.44 -13.90 5.29
C THR A 76 -14.48 -14.32 6.75
N VAL A 77 -15.26 -13.61 7.56
CA VAL A 77 -15.48 -13.89 8.98
C VAL A 77 -16.76 -14.71 9.17
N VAL A 78 -16.74 -15.70 10.04
CA VAL A 78 -17.92 -16.47 10.46
C VAL A 78 -18.31 -16.03 11.87
N ARG A 79 -19.32 -15.14 11.98
CA ARG A 79 -19.93 -14.70 13.25
C ARG A 79 -21.41 -15.09 13.25
N ASP A 80 -21.91 -15.57 14.38
CA ASP A 80 -23.30 -16.02 14.55
C ASP A 80 -23.75 -17.08 13.52
N GLY A 81 -22.82 -17.93 13.07
CA GLY A 81 -23.09 -18.97 12.06
C GLY A 81 -23.23 -18.47 10.62
N ALA A 82 -23.07 -17.15 10.37
CA ALA A 82 -23.14 -16.56 9.03
C ALA A 82 -21.77 -16.04 8.58
N ALA A 83 -21.40 -16.35 7.34
CA ALA A 83 -20.20 -15.80 6.71
C ALA A 83 -20.46 -14.35 6.25
N ARG A 84 -19.57 -13.42 6.60
CA ARG A 84 -19.61 -12.01 6.21
C ARG A 84 -18.23 -11.57 5.75
N GLN A 85 -18.17 -10.74 4.72
CA GLN A 85 -16.93 -10.10 4.30
C GLN A 85 -16.72 -8.84 5.13
N ILE A 86 -15.59 -8.78 5.84
CA ILE A 86 -15.25 -7.69 6.74
C ILE A 86 -13.84 -7.18 6.36
N ALA A 87 -13.63 -5.88 6.48
CA ALA A 87 -12.33 -5.28 6.24
C ALA A 87 -11.30 -5.76 7.29
N PRO A 88 -10.02 -5.99 6.92
CA PRO A 88 -8.98 -6.41 7.85
C PRO A 88 -8.86 -5.55 9.12
N GLU A 89 -9.18 -4.26 9.03
CA GLU A 89 -9.10 -3.31 10.15
C GLU A 89 -10.20 -3.49 11.20
N GLU A 90 -11.30 -4.13 10.84
CA GLU A 90 -12.44 -4.39 11.72
C GLU A 90 -12.34 -5.77 12.40
N LEU A 91 -11.29 -6.53 12.08
CA LEU A 91 -11.01 -7.83 12.68
C LEU A 91 -10.41 -7.69 14.08
N VAL A 92 -10.86 -8.55 14.99
CA VAL A 92 -10.40 -8.60 16.37
C VAL A 92 -9.85 -9.98 16.71
N ARG A 93 -9.05 -10.08 17.79
CA ARG A 93 -8.59 -11.38 18.30
C ARG A 93 -9.81 -12.25 18.66
N GLY A 94 -9.73 -13.53 18.36
CA GLY A 94 -10.82 -14.49 18.57
C GLY A 94 -11.84 -14.56 17.43
N ASP A 95 -11.70 -13.73 16.38
CA ASP A 95 -12.53 -13.89 15.18
C ASP A 95 -12.22 -15.21 14.47
N ARG A 96 -13.27 -15.94 14.10
CA ARG A 96 -13.19 -17.12 13.24
C ARG A 96 -13.24 -16.68 11.78
N LEU A 97 -12.14 -16.87 11.07
CA LEU A 97 -11.98 -16.58 9.66
C LEU A 97 -12.04 -17.88 8.85
N ARG A 98 -12.59 -17.81 7.65
CA ARG A 98 -12.57 -18.90 6.68
C ARG A 98 -11.64 -18.55 5.53
N ALA A 99 -10.64 -19.40 5.29
CA ALA A 99 -9.74 -19.30 4.14
C ALA A 99 -10.12 -20.34 3.08
N SER A 100 -10.26 -19.88 1.83
CA SER A 100 -10.52 -20.71 0.65
C SER A 100 -9.39 -20.55 -0.38
N PRO A 101 -9.30 -21.43 -1.40
CA PRO A 101 -8.27 -21.31 -2.43
C PRO A 101 -8.33 -19.96 -3.15
N GLY A 102 -7.21 -19.26 -3.21
CA GLY A 102 -7.08 -17.90 -3.74
C GLY A 102 -7.12 -16.79 -2.68
N ASP A 103 -7.53 -17.10 -1.45
CA ASP A 103 -7.57 -16.11 -0.37
C ASP A 103 -6.18 -15.90 0.25
N GLN A 104 -5.87 -14.65 0.58
CA GLN A 104 -4.71 -14.32 1.40
C GLN A 104 -5.07 -14.47 2.88
N ILE A 105 -4.16 -15.06 3.66
CA ILE A 105 -4.25 -15.05 5.12
C ILE A 105 -3.97 -13.63 5.61
N VAL A 106 -4.97 -13.01 6.24
CA VAL A 106 -4.95 -11.58 6.58
C VAL A 106 -4.26 -11.33 7.91
N LEU A 107 -4.47 -12.22 8.88
CA LEU A 107 -3.95 -12.11 10.26
C LEU A 107 -3.35 -13.43 10.71
N ASP A 108 -2.36 -13.38 11.59
CA ASP A 108 -1.80 -14.58 12.20
C ASP A 108 -2.84 -15.24 13.12
N GLY A 109 -2.87 -16.56 13.09
CA GLY A 109 -3.85 -17.33 13.84
C GLY A 109 -3.56 -18.81 13.89
N ARG A 110 -4.55 -19.57 14.34
CA ARG A 110 -4.49 -21.04 14.44
C ARG A 110 -5.65 -21.69 13.73
N VAL A 111 -5.39 -22.74 12.96
CA VAL A 111 -6.44 -23.49 12.28
C VAL A 111 -7.30 -24.21 13.32
N LEU A 112 -8.60 -23.96 13.28
CA LEU A 112 -9.59 -24.65 14.09
C LEU A 112 -10.03 -25.95 13.41
N GLU A 113 -10.48 -25.86 12.16
CA GLU A 113 -11.10 -26.97 11.44
C GLU A 113 -10.75 -26.95 9.95
N GLY A 114 -10.69 -28.13 9.34
CA GLY A 114 -10.35 -28.29 7.92
C GLY A 114 -8.85 -28.49 7.66
N SER A 115 -8.47 -28.38 6.39
CA SER A 115 -7.10 -28.52 5.93
C SER A 115 -6.89 -27.70 4.66
N MET A 116 -5.77 -26.99 4.60
CA MET A 116 -5.40 -26.19 3.45
C MET A 116 -3.89 -26.25 3.18
N GLN A 117 -3.49 -26.02 1.93
CA GLN A 117 -2.10 -25.79 1.58
C GLN A 117 -1.89 -24.30 1.39
N VAL A 118 -0.91 -23.74 2.07
CA VAL A 118 -0.55 -22.32 2.00
C VAL A 118 0.80 -22.14 1.36
N ASP A 119 0.92 -21.12 0.53
CA ASP A 119 2.17 -20.60 0.00
C ASP A 119 2.71 -19.55 0.99
N GLU A 120 3.83 -19.86 1.63
CA GLU A 120 4.53 -18.97 2.58
C GLU A 120 5.76 -18.31 1.93
N SER A 121 5.94 -18.38 0.61
CA SER A 121 7.11 -17.86 -0.11
C SER A 121 7.34 -16.37 0.10
N LEU A 122 6.29 -15.60 0.35
CA LEU A 122 6.39 -14.17 0.68
C LEU A 122 7.01 -13.90 2.07
N LEU A 123 6.99 -14.89 2.96
CA LEU A 123 7.55 -14.79 4.31
C LEU A 123 8.92 -15.48 4.41
N THR A 124 9.06 -16.68 3.83
CA THR A 124 10.27 -17.50 3.96
C THR A 124 11.21 -17.37 2.77
N GLY A 125 10.72 -16.95 1.60
CA GLY A 125 11.44 -16.97 0.34
C GLY A 125 11.46 -18.34 -0.35
N GLU A 126 10.80 -19.35 0.22
CA GLU A 126 10.75 -20.72 -0.30
C GLU A 126 9.41 -20.97 -1.00
N SER A 127 9.42 -21.48 -2.24
CA SER A 127 8.21 -21.71 -3.05
C SER A 127 7.41 -22.97 -2.68
N ASP A 128 7.82 -23.69 -1.64
CA ASP A 128 7.18 -24.93 -1.25
C ASP A 128 5.86 -24.67 -0.51
N LEU A 129 4.83 -25.42 -0.88
CA LEU A 129 3.52 -25.32 -0.26
C LEU A 129 3.51 -26.03 1.10
N VAL A 130 3.10 -25.33 2.14
CA VAL A 130 3.01 -25.87 3.50
C VAL A 130 1.57 -26.33 3.75
N THR A 131 1.40 -27.61 4.09
CA THR A 131 0.10 -28.14 4.49
C THR A 131 -0.20 -27.74 5.94
N LYS A 132 -1.36 -27.13 6.18
CA LYS A 132 -1.88 -26.75 7.50
C LYS A 132 -3.15 -27.53 7.81
N ARG A 133 -3.22 -28.04 9.04
CA ARG A 133 -4.34 -28.81 9.60
C ARG A 133 -4.78 -28.19 10.92
N SER A 134 -5.90 -28.67 11.45
CA SER A 134 -6.38 -28.28 12.78
C SER A 134 -5.26 -28.33 13.83
N GLY A 135 -5.09 -27.23 14.55
CA GLY A 135 -4.03 -27.02 15.54
C GLY A 135 -2.78 -26.30 15.01
N ASP A 136 -2.55 -26.25 13.69
CA ASP A 136 -1.38 -25.59 13.11
C ASP A 136 -1.53 -24.07 13.07
N GLU A 137 -0.39 -23.37 13.11
CA GLU A 137 -0.33 -21.91 13.00
C GLU A 137 -0.33 -21.45 11.53
N VAL A 138 -1.05 -20.37 11.29
CA VAL A 138 -1.13 -19.69 9.99
C VAL A 138 -0.63 -18.27 10.14
N PHE A 139 0.11 -17.81 9.14
CA PHE A 139 0.77 -16.52 9.16
C PHE A 139 0.13 -15.58 8.14
N SER A 140 -0.06 -14.34 8.55
CA SER A 140 -0.44 -13.22 7.69
C SER A 140 0.55 -13.08 6.54
N GLY A 141 0.04 -12.82 5.34
CA GLY A 141 0.85 -12.70 4.13
C GLY A 141 0.91 -13.96 3.28
N SER A 142 0.65 -15.14 3.86
CA SER A 142 0.57 -16.40 3.13
C SER A 142 -0.69 -16.48 2.26
N PHE A 143 -0.67 -17.30 1.21
CA PHE A 143 -1.80 -17.48 0.30
C PHE A 143 -2.32 -18.92 0.34
N CYS A 144 -3.63 -19.11 0.50
CA CYS A 144 -4.24 -20.43 0.42
C CYS A 144 -4.30 -20.87 -1.05
N VAL A 145 -3.59 -21.95 -1.39
CA VAL A 145 -3.50 -22.47 -2.76
C VAL A 145 -4.55 -23.55 -3.02
N THR A 146 -4.79 -24.44 -2.04
CA THR A 146 -5.80 -25.50 -2.13
C THR A 146 -6.41 -25.82 -0.78
N GLY A 147 -7.61 -26.40 -0.79
CA GLY A 147 -8.35 -26.76 0.43
C GLY A 147 -9.09 -25.58 1.06
N THR A 148 -9.73 -25.83 2.20
CA THR A 148 -10.49 -24.82 2.93
C THR A 148 -10.32 -25.10 4.42
N ALA A 149 -10.06 -24.05 5.18
CA ALA A 149 -9.89 -24.16 6.62
C ALA A 149 -10.47 -22.94 7.33
N ASP A 150 -11.03 -23.18 8.52
CA ASP A 150 -11.42 -22.13 9.43
C ASP A 150 -10.31 -21.95 10.47
N TYR A 151 -9.90 -20.71 10.70
CA TYR A 151 -8.84 -20.36 11.64
C TYR A 151 -9.28 -19.23 12.57
N GLU A 152 -8.74 -19.23 13.78
CA GLU A 152 -8.99 -18.20 14.79
C GLU A 152 -7.86 -17.19 14.81
N VAL A 153 -8.20 -15.91 14.83
CA VAL A 153 -7.24 -14.80 14.89
C VAL A 153 -6.58 -14.75 16.28
N GLU A 154 -5.27 -14.98 16.34
CA GLU A 154 -4.49 -14.88 17.59
C GLU A 154 -3.79 -13.51 17.71
N ARG A 155 -3.33 -12.94 16.58
CA ARG A 155 -2.61 -11.65 16.54
C ARG A 155 -3.26 -10.67 15.56
N VAL A 156 -3.43 -9.43 16.01
CA VAL A 156 -4.01 -8.33 15.24
C VAL A 156 -2.99 -7.22 15.01
N GLY A 157 -3.01 -6.61 13.82
CA GLY A 157 -2.26 -5.37 13.53
C GLY A 157 -0.73 -5.49 13.65
N GLY A 158 -0.13 -4.60 14.46
CA GLY A 158 1.33 -4.46 14.61
C GLY A 158 2.07 -5.66 15.21
N GLU A 159 1.33 -6.65 15.72
CA GLU A 159 1.89 -7.90 16.23
C GLU A 159 1.96 -9.01 15.16
N SER A 160 1.35 -8.80 14.00
CA SER A 160 1.32 -9.78 12.90
C SER A 160 2.68 -9.88 12.20
N LEU A 161 3.09 -11.11 11.85
CA LEU A 161 4.40 -11.40 11.26
C LEU A 161 4.67 -10.58 9.98
N ALA A 162 3.70 -10.47 9.08
CA ALA A 162 3.83 -9.67 7.85
C ALA A 162 4.07 -8.18 8.12
N THR A 163 3.43 -7.63 9.15
CA THR A 163 3.62 -6.23 9.55
C THR A 163 5.03 -6.00 10.07
N ARG A 164 5.59 -6.95 10.84
CA ARG A 164 6.99 -6.88 11.30
C ARG A 164 7.99 -6.99 10.15
N MET A 165 7.77 -7.88 9.18
CA MET A 165 8.67 -8.02 8.03
C MET A 165 8.64 -6.76 7.14
N THR A 166 7.45 -6.20 6.88
CA THR A 166 7.32 -4.96 6.09
C THR A 166 7.91 -3.76 6.83
N ALA A 167 7.79 -3.70 8.16
CA ALA A 167 8.42 -2.67 8.97
C ALA A 167 9.96 -2.76 8.98
N GLY A 168 10.51 -3.99 8.98
CA GLY A 168 11.96 -4.22 8.89
C GLY A 168 12.55 -3.87 7.52
N ALA A 169 11.84 -4.17 6.43
CA ALA A 169 12.32 -3.92 5.06
C ALA A 169 12.36 -2.42 4.67
N ARG A 170 11.57 -1.56 5.33
CA ARG A 170 11.61 -0.09 5.12
C ARG A 170 12.75 0.60 5.88
N GLY A 171 13.55 -0.16 6.64
CA GLY A 171 14.65 0.33 7.47
C GLY A 171 16.04 0.33 6.81
N PHE A 172 16.15 -0.05 5.54
CA PHE A 172 17.39 -0.02 4.76
C PHE A 172 17.28 0.93 3.57
#